data_AF-A0A4Q3RT10-F1
#
_entry.id   AF-A0A4Q3RT10-F1
#
_cell.length_a   1.000
_cell.length_b   1.000
_cell.length_c   1.000
_cell.angle_alpha   90.00
_cell.angle_beta   90.00
_cell.angle_gamma   90.00
#
_symmetry.space_group_name_H-M   'P 1'
#
loop_
_entity.id
_entity.type
_entity.pdbx_description
1 polymer ?
#
loop_
_entity_poly.entity_id
_entity_poly.type
_entity_poly.pdbx_seq_one_letter_code
_entity_poly.pdbx_strand_id
1 'polypeptide(L)' 'NACVEACPINIDPLAIITELRRYAVMEESQSPASINAMFGNVENNGAPWKYPPADRFNWASENT' A
#
# COMPACT_ATOMS: atom_id res chain seq x y z
N ASN A 1 13.45 7.27 -1.68
CA ASN A 1 12.73 7.84 -2.84
C ASN A 1 13.66 7.82 -4.05
N ALA A 2 13.99 6.61 -4.55
CA ALA A 2 15.21 6.40 -5.34
C ALA A 2 15.28 7.19 -6.65
N CYS A 3 14.17 7.30 -7.39
CA CYS A 3 14.14 8.05 -8.65
C CYS A 3 14.26 9.58 -8.44
N VAL A 4 13.79 10.09 -7.29
CA VAL A 4 13.87 11.51 -6.93
C VAL A 4 15.29 11.85 -6.47
N GLU A 5 15.89 10.98 -5.67
CA GLU A 5 17.26 11.14 -5.15
C GLU A 5 18.33 11.05 -6.25
N ALA A 6 18.11 10.22 -7.28
CA ALA A 6 19.01 10.09 -8.41
C ALA A 6 18.88 11.22 -9.45
N CYS A 7 17.83 12.05 -9.36
CA CYS A 7 17.51 12.99 -10.43
C CYS A 7 18.46 14.22 -10.42
N PRO A 8 19.21 14.48 -11.52
CA PRO A 8 20.20 15.55 -11.56
C PRO A 8 19.61 16.96 -11.63
N ILE A 9 18.32 17.09 -11.92
CA ILE A 9 17.61 18.39 -12.03
C ILE A 9 16.54 18.56 -10.95
N ASN A 10 16.54 17.69 -9.94
CA ASN A 10 15.68 17.78 -8.75
C ASN A 10 14.17 17.84 -9.08
N ILE A 11 13.71 17.05 -10.05
CA ILE A 11 12.28 16.83 -10.28
C ILE A 11 11.78 15.69 -9.40
N ASP A 12 10.53 15.78 -8.95
CA ASP A 12 9.85 14.70 -8.24
C ASP A 12 8.79 14.03 -9.15
N PRO A 13 9.19 13.08 -9.99
CA PRO A 13 8.24 12.32 -10.80
C PRO A 13 7.32 11.42 -9.96
N LEU A 14 7.75 11.04 -8.74
CA LEU A 14 7.02 10.08 -7.92
C LEU A 14 5.75 10.72 -7.35
N ALA A 15 5.84 11.98 -6.91
CA ALA A 15 4.70 12.78 -6.47
C ALA A 15 3.58 12.83 -7.52
N ILE A 16 3.94 13.11 -8.78
CA ILE A 16 2.99 13.18 -9.91
C ILE A 16 2.29 11.83 -10.10
N ILE A 17 3.05 10.73 -10.10
CA ILE A 17 2.50 9.37 -10.29
C ILE A 17 1.53 9.01 -9.17
N THR A 18 1.84 9.36 -7.91
CA THR A 18 0.92 9.12 -6.80
C THR A 18 -0.39 9.90 -6.94
N GLU A 19 -0.33 11.13 -7.42
CA GLU A 19 -1.54 11.95 -7.61
C GLU A 19 -2.43 11.37 -8.72
N LEU A 20 -1.83 10.97 -9.85
CA LEU A 20 -2.54 10.29 -10.94
C LEU A 20 -3.21 8.99 -10.46
N ARG A 21 -2.52 8.20 -9.63
CA ARG A 21 -3.11 6.99 -9.04
C ARG A 21 -4.23 7.29 -8.06
N ARG A 22 -4.12 8.37 -7.28
CA ARG A 22 -5.19 8.80 -6.37
C ARG A 22 -6.45 9.16 -7.13
N TYR A 23 -6.28 9.90 -8.24
CA TYR A 23 -7.37 10.24 -9.13
C TYR A 23 -8.01 8.99 -9.76
N ALA A 24 -7.21 8.09 -10.33
CA ALA A 24 -7.71 6.85 -10.92
C ALA A 24 -8.50 5.98 -9.92
N VAL A 25 -8.04 5.89 -8.66
CA VAL A 25 -8.70 5.06 -7.64
C VAL A 25 -9.95 5.73 -7.07
N MET A 26 -9.89 7.02 -6.72
CA MET A 26 -11.00 7.68 -6.01
C MET A 26 -12.04 8.30 -6.94
N GLU A 27 -11.64 8.77 -8.13
CA GLU A 27 -12.56 9.40 -9.09
C GLU A 27 -13.01 8.41 -10.16
N GLU A 28 -12.05 7.74 -10.82
CA GLU A 28 -12.37 6.81 -11.92
C GLU A 28 -12.76 5.41 -11.44
N SER A 29 -12.65 5.14 -10.13
CA SER A 29 -12.87 3.80 -9.53
C SER A 29 -12.04 2.68 -10.17
N GLN A 30 -10.90 3.03 -10.80
CA GLN A 30 -9.98 2.09 -11.42
C GLN A 30 -8.92 1.64 -10.43
N SER A 31 -9.19 0.53 -9.74
CA SER A 31 -8.23 -0.10 -8.84
C SER A 31 -8.06 -1.59 -9.16
N PRO A 32 -6.82 -2.12 -9.15
CA PRO A 32 -6.56 -3.54 -9.34
C PRO A 32 -7.27 -4.42 -8.29
N ALA A 33 -7.70 -5.62 -8.69
CA ALA A 33 -8.42 -6.54 -7.82
C ALA A 33 -7.66 -6.89 -6.53
N SER A 34 -6.33 -7.01 -6.59
CA SER A 34 -5.49 -7.28 -5.42
C SER A 34 -5.51 -6.13 -4.39
N ILE A 35 -5.57 -4.89 -4.87
CA ILE A 35 -5.64 -3.70 -4.00
C ILE A 35 -7.04 -3.55 -3.42
N ASN A 36 -8.09 -3.88 -4.18
CA ASN A 36 -9.46 -3.90 -3.66
C ASN A 36 -9.63 -4.92 -2.53
N ALA A 37 -9.04 -6.10 -2.67
CA ALA A 37 -9.01 -7.09 -1.59
C ALA A 37 -8.26 -6.56 -0.35
N MET A 38 -7.18 -5.82 -0.56
CA MET A 38 -6.43 -5.17 0.53
C MET A 38 -7.28 -4.10 1.23
N PHE A 39 -7.97 -3.22 0.51
CA PHE A 39 -8.86 -2.21 1.11
C PHE A 39 -9.95 -2.85 1.98
N GLY A 40 -10.61 -3.89 1.47
CA GLY A 40 -11.59 -4.65 2.25
C GLY A 40 -10.99 -5.30 3.50
N ASN A 41 -9.76 -5.81 3.44
CA ASN A 41 -9.11 -6.37 4.62
C ASN A 41 -8.75 -5.28 5.66
N VAL A 42 -8.32 -4.10 5.22
CA VAL A 42 -8.00 -2.98 6.12
C VAL A 42 -9.26 -2.48 6.82
N GLU A 43 -10.37 -2.32 6.10
CA GLU A 43 -11.63 -1.83 6.67
C GLU A 43 -12.22 -2.81 7.69
N ASN A 44 -12.14 -4.12 7.43
CA ASN A 44 -12.76 -5.13 8.29
C ASN A 44 -11.85 -5.65 9.40
N ASN A 45 -10.57 -5.87 9.13
CA ASN A 45 -9.64 -6.53 10.05
C ASN A 45 -8.54 -5.58 10.57
N GLY A 46 -8.49 -4.33 10.09
CA GLY A 46 -7.42 -3.38 10.42
C GLY A 46 -6.04 -3.82 9.94
N ALA A 47 -5.97 -4.74 8.97
CA ALA A 47 -4.74 -5.26 8.42
C ALA A 47 -4.87 -5.48 6.89
N PRO A 48 -3.86 -5.14 6.09
CA PRO A 48 -3.87 -5.40 4.63
C PRO A 48 -3.98 -6.88 4.27
N TRP A 49 -3.43 -7.72 5.14
CA TRP A 49 -3.32 -9.16 5.00
C TRP A 49 -4.37 -9.81 5.90
N LYS A 50 -5.05 -10.84 5.39
CA LYS A 50 -6.16 -11.53 6.07
C LYS A 50 -5.66 -12.49 7.17
N TYR A 51 -4.82 -11.99 8.08
CA TYR A 51 -4.37 -12.74 9.25
C TYR A 51 -5.27 -12.44 10.45
N PRO A 52 -5.65 -13.46 11.24
CA PRO A 52 -6.31 -13.25 12.52
C PRO A 52 -5.47 -12.35 13.45
N PRO A 53 -6.09 -11.44 14.22
CA PRO A 53 -5.36 -10.60 15.17
C PRO A 53 -4.55 -11.39 16.21
N ALA A 54 -5.01 -12.59 16.56
CA ALA A 54 -4.33 -13.50 17.50
C ALA A 54 -2.95 -13.96 16.97
N ASP A 55 -2.81 -14.10 15.66
CA ASP A 55 -1.60 -14.63 15.01
C ASP A 55 -0.53 -13.55 14.78
N ARG A 56 -0.79 -12.29 15.16
CA ARG A 56 0.16 -11.17 14.97
C ARG A 56 1.50 -11.36 15.67
N PHE A 57 1.54 -12.16 16.74
CA PHE A 57 2.75 -12.40 17.54
C PHE A 57 3.47 -13.71 17.23
N ASN A 58 3.02 -14.48 16.23
CA ASN A 58 3.60 -15.79 15.93
C ASN A 58 5.11 -15.71 15.61
N TRP A 59 5.55 -14.62 14.96
CA TRP A 59 6.97 -14.37 14.67
C TRP A 59 7.84 -14.22 15.94
N ALA A 60 7.25 -13.82 17.08
CA ALA A 60 7.95 -13.67 18.34
C ALA A 60 7.98 -14.98 19.14
N SER A 61 7.00 -15.86 18.96
CA SER A 61 6.93 -17.17 19.63
C SER A 61 7.70 -18.28 18.92
N GLU A 62 7.98 -18.14 17.62
CA GLU A 62 8.71 -19.16 16.83
C GLU A 62 10.23 -19.19 17.09
N ASN A 63 10.78 -18.19 17.80
CA ASN A 63 12.23 -18.06 18.07
C ASN A 63 12.65 -18.42 19.53
N THR A 64 11.84 -19.22 20.23
CA THR A 64 12.20 -19.89 21.50
C THR A 64 11.86 -21.36 21.42
#